data_AF-A0ABC8VR47-F1
#
_entry.id   AF-A0ABC8VR47-F1
#
_cell.length_a   1.000
_cell.length_b   1.000
_cell.length_c   1.000
_cell.angle_alpha   90.00
_cell.angle_beta   90.00
_cell.angle_gamma   90.00
#
_symmetry.space_group_name_H-M   'P 1'
#
loop_
_entity.id
_entity.type
_entity.pdbx_description
1 polymer ?
#
loop_
_entity_poly.entity_id
_entity_poly.type
_entity_poly.pdbx_seq_one_letter_code
_entity_poly.pdbx_strand_id
1 'polypeptide(L)'
;MDDGDSVVRSVDRAGAAPADDGGATPLPETVQIANSPTYRLDRKLGKGGFGQVYVGRRISSPSVSDRTPGANALEVAIKFEHRTSKGCNYGAPYEWQVYNTLSGIHGVPRVHYKGKQGEFYIMIMDMLGPSLWDVWNNNSHSMSVEMVACIAIEAISILEKMHSKGYVHGDVKPENFLLGPPGTLEEKKLFLVDLGLATRWKDTGTGEHVEYDQRPDVFRGTVRYASVHAHLGRTGSRRDDLESLAYTLVFLLRGRLPWQGYQGENKGFLVCKKKMATSPESLCCFCPQPFRQFIEYVVNLKFDEEPNYAKCISLFDGIVGPNPDIRPINTDGAQKLIYQVGQKRGRLMMEEDDDEQPKKKIRMGMPATQWISVYNARRPMKQRYHYNVADSRLAQHISKGNEDGLFISSVASCSNLWALIMDAGTGFSSQVYELSPYFLHKDWIMEQWEKNFYITALAGANNGSSLVVMSRGTQYAQQSYKVSDSFPFKWINKKWREGFYVTAMATAGSRWAVVMSRNAGFTAQVVELDFLYPSEGIHRRWDNGFRITSTAATWDQAAFILSIPKRKPADETQETLRTSAFPSQHVKDKWAKNLYLASICYGRTVS
;
A
#
# COMPACT_ATOMS: atom_id res chain seq x y z
N MET A 1 2.68 -38.40 -50.88
CA MET A 1 1.73 -37.35 -51.29
C MET A 1 1.62 -36.44 -50.09
N ASP A 2 2.69 -35.71 -49.82
CA ASP A 2 2.98 -34.37 -50.36
C ASP A 2 2.01 -33.36 -49.73
N ASP A 3 2.42 -32.23 -49.18
CA ASP A 3 3.72 -31.64 -48.91
C ASP A 3 3.42 -30.34 -48.13
N GLY A 4 4.41 -29.80 -47.40
CA GLY A 4 4.46 -28.35 -47.18
C GLY A 4 4.42 -27.84 -45.74
N ASP A 5 5.49 -28.12 -44.99
CA ASP A 5 5.97 -27.26 -43.91
C ASP A 5 6.40 -25.88 -44.47
N SER A 6 6.03 -24.79 -43.80
CA SER A 6 6.61 -23.47 -44.07
C SER A 6 7.05 -22.76 -42.80
N VAL A 7 8.38 -22.80 -42.61
CA VAL A 7 9.17 -22.01 -41.68
C VAL A 7 9.23 -20.57 -42.20
N VAL A 8 8.70 -19.60 -41.46
CA VAL A 8 8.89 -18.17 -41.76
C VAL A 8 10.15 -17.67 -41.06
N ARG A 9 11.22 -17.50 -41.86
CA ARG A 9 12.45 -16.78 -41.49
C ARG A 9 12.15 -15.28 -41.30
N SER A 10 12.65 -14.71 -40.20
CA SER A 10 12.68 -13.26 -40.01
C SER A 10 13.66 -12.63 -41.02
N VAL A 11 13.16 -11.71 -41.83
CA VAL A 11 13.97 -10.87 -42.71
C VAL A 11 14.17 -9.53 -42.00
N ASP A 12 15.43 -9.20 -41.71
CA ASP A 12 15.88 -7.89 -41.26
C ASP A 12 15.44 -6.80 -42.25
N ARG A 13 14.65 -5.83 -41.76
CA ARG A 13 14.48 -4.53 -42.44
C ARG A 13 15.28 -3.48 -41.69
N ALA A 14 16.39 -3.09 -42.31
CA ALA A 14 17.11 -1.88 -42.01
C ALA A 14 16.25 -0.63 -42.27
N GLY A 15 16.39 0.37 -41.40
CA GLY A 15 16.12 1.77 -41.70
C GLY A 15 14.66 2.21 -41.75
N ALA A 16 14.03 2.39 -40.59
CA ALA A 16 12.90 3.31 -40.44
C ALA A 16 13.21 4.27 -39.29
N ALA A 17 13.32 5.56 -39.61
CA ALA A 17 13.42 6.64 -38.64
C ALA A 17 12.21 6.57 -37.67
N PRO A 18 12.41 6.86 -36.38
CA PRO A 18 11.30 6.82 -35.43
C PRO A 18 10.25 7.86 -35.82
N ALA A 19 9.01 7.39 -35.90
CA ALA A 19 7.84 8.22 -36.15
C ALA A 19 7.74 9.34 -35.11
N ASP A 20 7.60 10.56 -35.64
CA ASP A 20 7.41 11.81 -34.91
C ASP A 20 6.10 11.77 -34.12
N ASP A 21 6.20 11.98 -32.80
CA ASP A 21 5.09 12.00 -31.84
C ASP A 21 4.35 13.35 -31.99
N GLY A 22 3.51 13.44 -33.02
CA GLY A 22 2.76 14.64 -33.40
C GLY A 22 1.76 15.07 -32.32
N GLY A 23 2.12 16.11 -31.56
CA GLY A 23 1.20 16.81 -30.65
C GLY A 23 1.82 17.48 -29.42
N ALA A 24 3.12 17.35 -29.18
CA ALA A 24 3.76 17.99 -28.02
C ALA A 24 4.02 19.49 -28.28
N THR A 25 3.49 20.37 -27.41
CA THR A 25 3.85 21.79 -27.40
C THR A 25 5.38 21.93 -27.32
N PRO A 26 6.03 22.67 -28.24
CA PRO A 26 7.48 22.76 -28.28
C PRO A 26 8.03 23.40 -27.01
N LEU A 27 9.14 22.86 -26.50
CA LEU A 27 9.86 23.44 -25.38
C LEU A 27 10.59 24.72 -25.84
N PRO A 28 10.74 25.73 -24.96
CA PRO A 28 11.48 26.94 -25.31
C PRO A 28 12.98 26.64 -25.47
N GLU A 29 13.62 27.19 -26.50
CA GLU A 29 15.07 27.04 -26.73
C GLU A 29 15.92 27.69 -25.64
N THR A 30 15.41 28.75 -25.03
CA THR A 30 16.04 29.45 -23.92
C THR A 30 15.08 29.64 -22.77
N VAL A 31 15.58 29.52 -21.55
CA VAL A 31 14.82 29.67 -20.31
C VAL A 31 15.35 30.83 -19.51
N GLN A 32 14.44 31.72 -19.09
CA GLN A 32 14.74 32.78 -18.13
C GLN A 32 13.54 32.96 -17.20
N ILE A 33 13.80 32.83 -15.89
CA ILE A 33 12.79 32.87 -14.85
C ILE A 33 13.05 34.07 -13.95
N ALA A 34 12.19 35.08 -14.04
CA ALA A 34 12.35 36.35 -13.32
C ALA A 34 13.78 36.91 -13.53
N ASN A 35 14.53 37.11 -12.45
CA ASN A 35 15.89 37.66 -12.49
C ASN A 35 16.97 36.58 -12.65
N SER A 36 16.61 35.35 -13.06
CA SER A 36 17.60 34.33 -13.34
C SER A 36 18.47 34.72 -14.54
N PRO A 37 19.68 34.15 -14.65
CA PRO A 37 20.39 34.11 -15.92
C PRO A 37 19.55 33.46 -17.01
N THR A 38 19.88 33.76 -18.28
CA THR A 38 19.32 33.05 -19.43
C THR A 38 20.10 31.76 -19.64
N TYR A 39 19.39 30.64 -19.74
CA TYR A 39 19.95 29.32 -20.00
C TYR A 39 19.51 28.81 -21.37
N ARG A 40 20.44 28.36 -22.20
CA ARG A 40 20.16 27.63 -23.43
C ARG A 40 19.84 26.18 -23.07
N LEU A 41 18.73 25.67 -23.59
CA LEU A 41 18.37 24.26 -23.44
C LEU A 41 19.33 23.39 -24.27
N ASP A 42 19.83 22.31 -23.69
CA ASP A 42 20.71 21.35 -24.35
C ASP A 42 20.10 19.94 -24.28
N ARG A 43 20.90 18.89 -24.10
CA ARG A 43 20.43 17.50 -24.10
C ARG A 43 19.42 17.21 -22.98
N LYS A 44 18.50 16.28 -23.28
CA LYS A 44 17.57 15.72 -22.31
C LYS A 44 18.30 14.85 -21.29
N LEU A 45 17.94 15.00 -20.01
CA LEU A 45 18.44 14.18 -18.90
C LEU A 45 17.48 13.03 -18.57
N GLY A 46 16.18 13.29 -18.62
CA GLY A 46 15.19 12.28 -18.31
C GLY A 46 13.77 12.71 -18.59
N LYS A 47 12.85 11.74 -18.55
CA LYS A 47 11.40 11.96 -18.57
C LYS A 47 10.79 11.18 -17.41
N GLY A 48 10.17 11.90 -16.47
CA GLY A 48 9.44 11.31 -15.36
C GLY A 48 7.94 11.21 -15.64
N GLY A 49 7.18 10.76 -14.65
CA GLY A 49 5.72 10.66 -14.75
C GLY A 49 5.00 12.02 -14.84
N PHE A 50 5.64 13.10 -14.37
CA PHE A 50 5.05 14.43 -14.26
C PHE A 50 5.68 15.47 -15.20
N GLY A 51 6.88 15.23 -15.71
CA GLY A 51 7.61 16.21 -16.51
C GLY A 51 8.87 15.68 -17.21
N GLN A 52 9.61 16.60 -17.82
CA GLN A 52 10.85 16.32 -18.55
C GLN A 52 11.99 17.16 -17.98
N VAL A 53 13.20 16.61 -17.91
CA VAL A 53 14.37 17.28 -17.34
C VAL A 53 15.44 17.38 -18.42
N TYR A 54 16.07 18.54 -18.53
CA TYR A 54 17.09 18.87 -19.53
C TYR A 54 18.28 19.57 -18.88
N VAL A 55 19.44 19.50 -19.55
CA VAL A 55 20.57 20.36 -19.23
C VAL A 55 20.27 21.78 -19.72
N GLY A 56 20.51 22.77 -18.85
CA GLY A 56 20.54 24.18 -19.21
C GLY A 56 21.97 24.71 -19.12
N ARG A 57 22.46 25.37 -20.17
CA ARG A 57 23.77 26.04 -20.16
C ARG A 57 23.60 27.54 -20.08
N ARG A 58 24.23 28.18 -19.10
CA ARG A 58 24.17 29.64 -18.94
C ARG A 58 24.78 30.33 -20.17
N ILE A 59 24.06 31.31 -20.72
CA ILE A 59 24.52 32.09 -21.88
C ILE A 59 25.38 33.28 -21.44
N SER A 60 25.00 33.93 -20.34
CA SER A 60 25.73 35.09 -19.81
C SER A 60 26.92 34.68 -18.94
N SER A 61 28.01 35.44 -18.99
CA SER A 61 29.13 35.24 -18.07
C SER A 61 28.70 35.47 -16.61
N PRO A 62 29.20 34.68 -15.65
CA PRO A 62 28.95 34.92 -14.24
C PRO A 62 29.40 36.31 -13.81
N SER A 63 28.52 37.07 -13.15
CA SER A 63 28.88 38.35 -12.55
C SER A 63 29.44 38.13 -11.15
N VAL A 64 30.51 38.84 -10.81
CA VAL A 64 31.10 38.83 -9.44
C VAL A 64 30.11 39.40 -8.40
N SER A 65 29.07 40.13 -8.84
CA SER A 65 28.02 40.67 -7.98
C SER A 65 26.89 39.70 -7.62
N ASP A 66 26.80 38.54 -8.27
CA ASP A 66 25.73 37.55 -8.05
C ASP A 66 26.01 36.75 -6.76
N ARG A 67 25.42 37.20 -5.65
CA ARG A 67 25.60 36.57 -4.32
C ARG A 67 24.66 35.42 -4.02
N THR A 68 23.72 35.10 -4.92
CA THR A 68 22.74 34.02 -4.70
C THR A 68 23.41 32.65 -4.90
N PRO A 69 23.25 31.68 -3.98
CA PRO A 69 23.82 30.34 -4.13
C PRO A 69 23.34 29.66 -5.43
N GLY A 70 24.30 29.26 -6.28
CA GLY A 70 24.03 28.68 -7.60
C GLY A 70 23.83 29.70 -8.72
N ALA A 71 23.86 31.00 -8.44
CA ALA A 71 23.83 32.03 -9.48
C ALA A 71 25.01 31.91 -10.45
N ASN A 72 26.15 31.37 -10.03
CA ASN A 72 27.33 31.16 -10.87
C ASN A 72 27.39 29.79 -11.56
N ALA A 73 26.36 28.95 -11.43
CA ALA A 73 26.33 27.64 -12.09
C ALA A 73 26.31 27.80 -13.62
N LEU A 74 27.29 27.21 -14.30
CA LEU A 74 27.39 27.20 -15.76
C LEU A 74 26.43 26.17 -16.40
N GLU A 75 26.24 25.04 -15.73
CA GLU A 75 25.25 24.02 -16.09
C GLU A 75 24.26 23.81 -14.94
N VAL A 76 22.98 23.67 -15.30
CA VAL A 76 21.87 23.46 -14.37
C VAL A 76 20.96 22.37 -14.92
N ALA A 77 20.18 21.73 -14.05
CA ALA A 77 19.07 20.88 -14.48
C ALA A 77 17.78 21.73 -14.53
N ILE A 78 17.08 21.66 -15.67
CA ILE A 78 15.82 22.39 -15.91
C ILE A 78 14.69 21.37 -16.07
N LYS A 79 13.77 21.35 -15.11
CA LYS A 79 12.56 20.51 -15.12
C LYS A 79 11.38 21.30 -15.68
N PHE A 80 10.69 20.72 -16.65
CA PHE A 80 9.49 21.24 -17.29
C PHE A 80 8.28 20.36 -16.98
N GLU A 81 7.21 20.99 -16.53
CA GLU A 81 5.90 20.35 -16.36
C GLU A 81 4.84 21.19 -17.10
N HIS A 82 4.09 20.55 -17.99
CA HIS A 82 3.05 21.25 -18.75
C HIS A 82 1.91 21.69 -17.82
N ARG A 83 1.31 22.85 -18.08
CA ARG A 83 0.25 23.41 -17.21
C ARG A 83 -1.00 22.54 -17.13
N THR A 84 -1.25 21.70 -18.13
CA THR A 84 -2.36 20.73 -18.15
C THR A 84 -1.98 19.36 -17.59
N SER A 85 -0.73 19.18 -17.13
CA SER A 85 -0.31 17.95 -16.45
C SER A 85 -1.14 17.70 -15.19
N LYS A 86 -1.37 16.42 -14.86
CA LYS A 86 -2.04 16.02 -13.62
C LYS A 86 -1.30 16.65 -12.43
N GLY A 87 -2.05 17.32 -11.55
CA GLY A 87 -1.49 18.03 -10.39
C GLY A 87 -1.18 19.51 -10.63
N CYS A 88 -1.25 20.00 -11.88
CA CYS A 88 -1.01 21.41 -12.23
C CYS A 88 -2.29 22.23 -12.48
N ASN A 89 -3.47 21.57 -12.47
CA ASN A 89 -4.76 22.19 -12.80
C ASN A 89 -5.16 23.35 -11.86
N TYR A 90 -4.60 23.39 -10.65
CA TYR A 90 -4.95 24.37 -9.61
C TYR A 90 -3.78 25.30 -9.25
N GLY A 91 -2.68 25.27 -10.01
CA GLY A 91 -1.50 26.10 -9.73
C GLY A 91 -0.19 25.39 -10.04
N ALA A 92 0.89 25.88 -9.42
CA ALA A 92 2.22 25.27 -9.55
C ALA A 92 2.24 23.84 -8.99
N PRO A 93 3.12 22.96 -9.50
CA PRO A 93 3.27 21.60 -9.00
C PRO A 93 3.50 21.58 -7.48
N TYR A 94 2.83 20.63 -6.80
CA TYR A 94 2.98 20.45 -5.35
C TYR A 94 4.46 20.25 -4.94
N GLU A 95 5.25 19.61 -5.80
CA GLU A 95 6.69 19.41 -5.63
C GLU A 95 7.45 20.70 -5.29
N TRP A 96 7.02 21.86 -5.83
CA TRP A 96 7.64 23.15 -5.55
C TRP A 96 7.54 23.57 -4.08
N GLN A 97 6.45 23.17 -3.41
CA GLN A 97 6.23 23.44 -1.99
C GLN A 97 7.08 22.51 -1.13
N VAL A 98 7.25 21.26 -1.57
CA VAL A 98 8.10 20.28 -0.91
C VAL A 98 9.55 20.76 -0.93
N TYR A 99 10.11 21.12 -2.10
CA TYR A 99 11.46 21.66 -2.19
C TYR A 99 11.66 22.93 -1.35
N ASN A 100 10.65 23.81 -1.26
CA ASN A 100 10.76 24.97 -0.38
C ASN A 100 10.94 24.59 1.09
N THR A 101 10.22 23.56 1.54
CA THR A 101 10.29 23.09 2.93
C THR A 101 11.59 22.32 3.21
N LEU A 102 12.08 21.59 2.20
CA LEU A 102 13.28 20.77 2.30
C LEU A 102 14.56 21.52 1.86
N SER A 103 14.47 22.78 1.46
CA SER A 103 15.63 23.55 1.00
C SER A 103 16.73 23.58 2.06
N GLY A 104 17.96 23.27 1.63
CA GLY A 104 19.14 23.24 2.50
C GLY A 104 19.25 22.01 3.41
N ILE A 105 18.38 21.00 3.26
CA ILE A 105 18.59 19.73 3.96
C ILE A 105 19.66 18.90 3.26
N HIS A 106 20.34 18.06 4.04
CA HIS A 106 21.34 17.14 3.54
C HIS A 106 20.75 16.17 2.50
N GLY A 107 21.45 16.01 1.37
CA GLY A 107 21.08 15.09 0.29
C GLY A 107 19.84 15.46 -0.52
N VAL A 108 19.43 16.73 -0.53
CA VAL A 108 18.39 17.25 -1.46
C VAL A 108 19.01 18.34 -2.33
N PRO A 109 18.86 18.30 -3.67
CA PRO A 109 19.41 19.33 -4.54
C PRO A 109 18.73 20.67 -4.30
N ARG A 110 19.48 21.76 -4.49
CA ARG A 110 18.93 23.11 -4.35
C ARG A 110 18.14 23.48 -5.60
N VAL A 111 17.03 24.19 -5.35
CA VAL A 111 16.28 24.88 -6.40
C VAL A 111 16.75 26.32 -6.45
N HIS A 112 17.33 26.74 -7.58
CA HIS A 112 17.83 28.09 -7.78
C HIS A 112 16.70 29.05 -8.16
N TYR A 113 15.87 28.63 -9.12
CA TYR A 113 14.77 29.44 -9.66
C TYR A 113 13.59 28.55 -10.00
N LYS A 114 12.38 29.11 -9.90
CA LYS A 114 11.16 28.44 -10.35
C LYS A 114 10.13 29.46 -10.81
N GLY A 115 9.42 29.16 -11.89
CA GLY A 115 8.48 30.09 -12.48
C GLY A 115 7.79 29.52 -13.71
N LYS A 116 7.10 30.39 -14.43
CA LYS A 116 6.34 30.03 -15.62
C LYS A 116 7.01 30.64 -16.84
N GLN A 117 7.05 29.88 -17.93
CA GLN A 117 7.40 30.39 -19.25
C GLN A 117 6.58 29.64 -20.30
N GLY A 118 5.77 30.38 -21.06
CA GLY A 118 4.78 29.79 -21.96
C GLY A 118 3.83 28.84 -21.22
N GLU A 119 3.67 27.63 -21.75
CA GLU A 119 2.75 26.60 -21.24
C GLU A 119 3.38 25.68 -20.18
N PHE A 120 4.54 26.04 -19.64
CA PHE A 120 5.29 25.22 -18.70
C PHE A 120 5.50 25.88 -17.35
N TYR A 121 5.33 25.08 -16.30
CA TYR A 121 5.97 25.29 -15.01
C TYR A 121 7.42 24.80 -15.10
N ILE A 122 8.36 25.65 -14.71
CA ILE A 122 9.80 25.41 -14.85
C ILE A 122 10.47 25.50 -13.48
N MET A 123 11.35 24.55 -13.19
CA MET A 123 12.24 24.55 -12.03
C MET A 123 13.69 24.41 -12.49
N ILE A 124 14.55 25.33 -12.06
CA ILE A 124 16.00 25.33 -12.31
C ILE A 124 16.70 24.92 -11.01
N MET A 125 17.48 23.85 -11.06
CA MET A 125 18.08 23.21 -9.88
C MET A 125 19.55 22.82 -10.13
N ASP A 126 20.24 22.44 -9.04
CA ASP A 126 21.61 21.94 -9.10
C ASP A 126 21.72 20.84 -10.18
N MET A 127 22.74 20.94 -11.03
CA MET A 127 23.11 19.85 -11.94
C MET A 127 23.78 18.74 -11.12
N LEU A 128 23.32 17.50 -11.27
CA LEU A 128 23.84 16.32 -10.57
C LEU A 128 24.52 15.35 -11.55
N GLY A 129 25.19 14.34 -10.98
CA GLY A 129 25.82 13.24 -11.69
C GLY A 129 24.85 12.09 -12.04
N PRO A 130 25.38 10.90 -12.36
CA PRO A 130 24.57 9.75 -12.73
C PRO A 130 23.68 9.25 -11.57
N SER A 131 22.53 8.67 -11.91
CA SER A 131 21.69 7.96 -10.94
C SER A 131 22.32 6.62 -10.54
N LEU A 132 21.92 6.06 -9.39
CA LEU A 132 22.35 4.70 -9.01
C LEU A 132 21.90 3.65 -10.04
N TRP A 133 20.80 3.91 -10.77
CA TRP A 133 20.39 3.08 -11.91
C TRP A 133 21.43 3.12 -13.04
N ASP A 134 21.93 4.30 -13.39
CA ASP A 134 22.95 4.46 -14.45
C ASP A 134 24.26 3.78 -14.04
N VAL A 135 24.69 3.98 -12.78
CA VAL A 135 25.90 3.32 -12.25
C VAL A 135 25.73 1.80 -12.25
N TRP A 136 24.56 1.28 -11.86
CA TRP A 136 24.29 -0.16 -11.84
C TRP A 136 24.28 -0.77 -13.26
N ASN A 137 23.68 -0.10 -14.25
CA ASN A 137 23.68 -0.56 -15.64
C ASN A 137 25.10 -0.57 -16.24
N ASN A 138 25.91 0.44 -15.93
CA ASN A 138 27.27 0.54 -16.45
C ASN A 138 28.23 -0.49 -15.79
N ASN A 139 27.91 -0.99 -14.59
CA ASN A 139 28.71 -1.97 -13.86
C ASN A 139 28.18 -3.40 -13.99
N SER A 140 27.88 -3.82 -15.22
CA SER A 140 27.43 -5.21 -15.52
C SER A 140 26.23 -5.67 -14.68
N HIS A 141 25.31 -4.76 -14.35
CA HIS A 141 24.09 -5.07 -13.61
C HIS A 141 24.34 -5.59 -12.18
N SER A 142 25.40 -5.12 -11.51
CA SER A 142 25.68 -5.41 -10.09
C SER A 142 26.51 -4.32 -9.42
N MET A 143 26.44 -4.24 -8.08
CA MET A 143 27.30 -3.39 -7.26
C MET A 143 27.98 -4.19 -6.15
N SER A 144 29.18 -3.78 -5.74
CA SER A 144 29.88 -4.43 -4.63
C SER A 144 29.12 -4.27 -3.31
N VAL A 145 29.32 -5.20 -2.40
CA VAL A 145 28.69 -5.18 -1.06
C VAL A 145 29.04 -3.89 -0.31
N GLU A 146 30.29 -3.44 -0.38
CA GLU A 146 30.74 -2.19 0.25
C GLU A 146 30.06 -0.95 -0.34
N MET A 147 29.92 -0.88 -1.67
CA MET A 147 29.22 0.20 -2.35
C MET A 147 27.77 0.29 -1.88
N VAL A 148 27.04 -0.84 -1.88
CA VAL A 148 25.63 -0.86 -1.46
C VAL A 148 25.48 -0.57 0.04
N ALA A 149 26.43 -0.98 0.88
CA ALA A 149 26.44 -0.61 2.30
C ALA A 149 26.64 0.90 2.51
N CYS A 150 27.55 1.54 1.76
CA CYS A 150 27.70 3.00 1.81
C CYS A 150 26.44 3.72 1.34
N ILE A 151 25.81 3.24 0.26
CA ILE A 151 24.51 3.74 -0.22
C ILE A 151 23.45 3.58 0.87
N ALA A 152 23.38 2.44 1.55
CA ALA A 152 22.41 2.21 2.62
C ALA A 152 22.56 3.25 3.76
N ILE A 153 23.79 3.43 4.26
CA ILE A 153 24.08 4.40 5.33
C ILE A 153 23.65 5.81 4.93
N GLU A 154 24.07 6.25 3.76
CA GLU A 154 23.81 7.62 3.30
C GLU A 154 22.33 7.82 2.95
N ALA A 155 21.68 6.88 2.26
CA ALA A 155 20.26 6.96 1.94
C ALA A 155 19.36 6.97 3.19
N ILE A 156 19.70 6.18 4.23
CA ILE A 156 18.98 6.21 5.51
C ILE A 156 19.10 7.59 6.16
N SER A 157 20.29 8.21 6.12
CA SER A 157 20.49 9.56 6.64
C SER A 157 19.67 10.62 5.89
N ILE A 158 19.63 10.54 4.55
CA ILE A 158 18.84 11.46 3.73
C ILE A 158 17.34 11.32 4.04
N LEU A 159 16.84 10.09 4.14
CA LEU A 159 15.45 9.82 4.51
C LEU A 159 15.14 10.31 5.93
N GLU A 160 16.03 10.11 6.91
CA GLU A 160 15.86 10.65 8.27
C GLU A 160 15.71 12.17 8.25
N LYS A 161 16.53 12.88 7.46
CA LYS A 161 16.45 14.35 7.34
C LYS A 161 15.14 14.79 6.70
N MET A 162 14.70 14.11 5.64
CA MET A 162 13.41 14.38 5.01
C MET A 162 12.24 14.11 5.97
N HIS A 163 12.27 12.97 6.66
CA HIS A 163 11.28 12.57 7.65
C HIS A 163 11.21 13.59 8.80
N SER A 164 12.34 14.11 9.28
CA SER A 164 12.38 15.13 10.35
C SER A 164 11.59 16.40 9.97
N LYS A 165 11.58 16.76 8.68
CA LYS A 165 10.82 17.88 8.10
C LYS A 165 9.34 17.55 7.85
N GLY A 166 8.89 16.34 8.19
CA GLY A 166 7.49 15.92 8.13
C GLY A 166 7.04 15.34 6.79
N TYR A 167 7.98 15.00 5.91
CA TYR A 167 7.68 14.44 4.60
C TYR A 167 8.20 13.01 4.47
N VAL A 168 7.45 12.20 3.74
CA VAL A 168 7.91 10.93 3.15
C VAL A 168 8.07 11.13 1.65
N HIS A 169 9.02 10.43 1.04
CA HIS A 169 9.36 10.51 -0.37
C HIS A 169 8.32 9.82 -1.25
N GLY A 170 7.93 8.58 -0.92
CA GLY A 170 6.88 7.83 -1.61
C GLY A 170 7.29 7.16 -2.93
N ASP A 171 8.49 7.43 -3.44
CA ASP A 171 9.03 6.76 -4.65
C ASP A 171 10.54 6.48 -4.56
N VAL A 172 10.96 5.85 -3.46
CA VAL A 172 12.36 5.46 -3.24
C VAL A 172 12.76 4.33 -4.21
N LYS A 173 13.75 4.59 -5.07
CA LYS A 173 14.25 3.69 -6.11
C LYS A 173 15.63 4.13 -6.64
N PRO A 174 16.40 3.25 -7.33
CA PRO A 174 17.72 3.60 -7.85
C PRO A 174 17.76 4.86 -8.74
N GLU A 175 16.72 5.09 -9.54
CA GLU A 175 16.64 6.21 -10.48
C GLU A 175 16.53 7.58 -9.78
N ASN A 176 16.05 7.61 -8.54
CA ASN A 176 15.83 8.85 -7.77
C ASN A 176 16.99 9.16 -6.82
N PHE A 177 17.99 8.28 -6.72
CA PHE A 177 19.24 8.56 -6.02
C PHE A 177 20.33 8.89 -7.02
N LEU A 178 20.85 10.11 -6.98
CA LEU A 178 21.89 10.61 -7.89
C LEU A 178 23.17 10.90 -7.14
N LEU A 179 24.29 10.70 -7.81
CA LEU A 179 25.61 11.14 -7.34
C LEU A 179 25.80 12.63 -7.61
N GLY A 180 26.75 13.26 -6.94
CA GLY A 180 27.18 14.60 -7.32
C GLY A 180 27.91 14.61 -8.68
N PRO A 181 28.14 15.80 -9.26
CA PRO A 181 28.76 15.90 -10.58
C PRO A 181 30.17 15.28 -10.62
N PRO A 182 30.50 14.48 -11.65
CA PRO A 182 31.83 13.88 -11.81
C PRO A 182 32.95 14.92 -11.82
N GLY A 183 34.10 14.60 -11.23
CA GLY A 183 35.27 15.50 -11.18
C GLY A 183 35.12 16.66 -10.20
N THR A 184 34.09 16.65 -9.34
CA THR A 184 33.90 17.65 -8.27
C THR A 184 34.11 17.04 -6.90
N LEU A 185 34.30 17.89 -5.88
CA LEU A 185 34.36 17.45 -4.48
C LEU A 185 33.07 16.76 -4.00
N GLU A 186 31.98 16.89 -4.75
CA GLU A 186 30.68 16.30 -4.44
C GLU A 186 30.41 15.00 -5.20
N GLU A 187 31.31 14.54 -6.08
CA GLU A 187 31.11 13.35 -6.92
C GLU A 187 30.67 12.11 -6.14
N LYS A 188 31.19 11.93 -4.91
CA LYS A 188 30.83 10.81 -4.03
C LYS A 188 29.62 11.06 -3.13
N LYS A 189 29.00 12.25 -3.17
CA LYS A 189 27.81 12.56 -2.36
C LYS A 189 26.55 12.00 -3.02
N LEU A 190 25.61 11.54 -2.20
CA LEU A 190 24.33 11.04 -2.65
C LEU A 190 23.24 12.10 -2.47
N PHE A 191 22.33 12.19 -3.44
CA PHE A 191 21.20 13.09 -3.45
C PHE A 191 19.92 12.33 -3.78
N LEU A 192 18.82 12.66 -3.10
CA LEU A 192 17.48 12.16 -3.39
C LEU A 192 16.70 13.24 -4.16
N VAL A 193 16.18 12.85 -5.32
CA VAL A 193 15.46 13.74 -6.25
C VAL A 193 14.05 13.22 -6.54
N ASP A 194 13.28 14.02 -7.29
CA ASP A 194 11.90 13.74 -7.71
C ASP A 194 10.92 13.63 -6.53
N LEU A 195 10.56 14.79 -5.97
CA LEU A 195 9.68 14.91 -4.82
C LEU A 195 8.20 15.02 -5.22
N GLY A 196 7.87 14.64 -6.47
CA GLY A 196 6.51 14.75 -7.03
C GLY A 196 5.47 13.86 -6.34
N LEU A 197 5.92 12.76 -5.70
CA LEU A 197 5.07 11.84 -4.94
C LEU A 197 5.18 12.02 -3.42
N ALA A 198 5.99 12.98 -2.96
CA ALA A 198 6.19 13.19 -1.53
C ALA A 198 4.88 13.56 -0.84
N THR A 199 4.67 13.07 0.38
CA THR A 199 3.47 13.37 1.18
C THR A 199 3.85 13.71 2.61
N ARG A 200 2.97 14.43 3.31
CA ARG A 200 3.15 14.67 4.74
C ARG A 200 2.78 13.42 5.53
N TRP A 201 3.63 13.06 6.50
CA TRP A 201 3.32 12.01 7.48
C TRP A 201 2.94 12.59 8.85
N LYS A 202 3.17 13.88 9.08
CA LYS A 202 2.69 14.61 10.26
C LYS A 202 2.04 15.93 9.88
N ASP A 203 1.08 16.35 10.69
CA ASP A 203 0.40 17.64 10.57
C ASP A 203 1.36 18.80 10.88
N THR A 204 1.20 19.93 10.18
CA THR A 204 2.06 21.12 10.37
C THR A 204 1.76 21.89 11.66
N GLY A 205 0.51 21.91 12.08
CA GLY A 205 0.05 22.72 13.21
C GLY A 205 0.21 21.96 14.52
N THR A 206 -0.26 20.72 14.58
CA THR A 206 -0.21 19.90 15.81
C THR A 206 1.10 19.14 15.96
N GLY A 207 1.80 18.86 14.85
CA GLY A 207 2.96 17.97 14.84
C GLY A 207 2.61 16.49 15.00
N GLU A 208 1.33 16.16 15.12
CA GLU A 208 0.83 14.79 15.28
C GLU A 208 0.91 14.01 13.98
N HIS A 209 0.96 12.68 14.11
CA HIS A 209 0.96 11.79 12.95
C HIS A 209 -0.35 11.91 12.17
N VAL A 210 -0.29 11.84 10.84
CA VAL A 210 -1.50 11.83 10.00
C VAL A 210 -2.37 10.62 10.30
N GLU A 211 -3.68 10.78 10.13
CA GLU A 211 -4.64 9.70 10.34
C GLU A 211 -4.42 8.54 9.35
N TYR A 212 -4.66 7.33 9.87
CA TYR A 212 -4.64 6.12 9.06
C TYR A 212 -5.89 6.01 8.19
N ASP A 213 -5.70 5.75 6.90
CA ASP A 213 -6.77 5.38 5.96
C ASP A 213 -6.30 4.28 5.00
N GLN A 214 -7.26 3.61 4.37
CA GLN A 214 -7.01 2.66 3.30
C GLN A 214 -7.94 2.91 2.11
N ARG A 215 -7.35 3.07 0.93
CA ARG A 215 -8.02 3.24 -0.35
C ARG A 215 -7.46 2.23 -1.35
N PRO A 216 -8.00 1.00 -1.41
CA PRO A 216 -7.43 -0.10 -2.19
C PRO A 216 -7.26 0.15 -3.70
N ASP A 217 -7.93 1.16 -4.27
CA ASP A 217 -7.81 1.54 -5.68
C ASP A 217 -6.74 2.62 -5.95
N VAL A 218 -6.12 3.16 -4.91
CA VAL A 218 -5.08 4.19 -5.00
C VAL A 218 -3.71 3.55 -4.76
N PHE A 219 -2.91 3.49 -5.82
CA PHE A 219 -1.51 3.09 -5.74
C PHE A 219 -0.60 4.28 -6.09
N ARG A 220 0.54 4.39 -5.41
CA ARG A 220 1.58 5.40 -5.68
C ARG A 220 2.97 4.76 -5.65
N GLY A 221 3.89 5.36 -6.40
CA GLY A 221 5.29 4.91 -6.49
C GLY A 221 5.53 3.85 -7.56
N THR A 222 6.75 3.34 -7.59
CA THR A 222 7.18 2.35 -8.59
C THR A 222 6.89 0.93 -8.10
N VAL A 223 6.01 0.19 -8.79
CA VAL A 223 5.54 -1.18 -8.42
C VAL A 223 6.65 -2.11 -7.89
N ARG A 224 7.82 -2.09 -8.54
CA ARG A 224 8.98 -2.91 -8.18
C ARG A 224 9.47 -2.63 -6.76
N TYR A 225 9.58 -1.37 -6.36
CA TYR A 225 10.20 -0.92 -5.11
C TYR A 225 9.20 -0.47 -4.05
N ALA A 226 7.97 -0.11 -4.41
CA ALA A 226 6.96 0.37 -3.46
C ALA A 226 6.70 -0.63 -2.31
N SER A 227 6.52 -0.13 -1.08
CA SER A 227 6.11 -0.95 0.06
C SER A 227 4.81 -1.72 -0.22
N VAL A 228 4.52 -2.77 0.53
CA VAL A 228 3.19 -3.40 0.39
C VAL A 228 2.06 -2.54 0.91
N HIS A 229 2.33 -1.61 1.82
CA HIS A 229 1.30 -0.72 2.32
C HIS A 229 0.85 0.23 1.21
N ALA A 230 1.78 0.70 0.35
CA ALA A 230 1.45 1.42 -0.87
C ALA A 230 0.65 0.57 -1.87
N HIS A 231 0.99 -0.72 -2.04
CA HIS A 231 0.19 -1.66 -2.85
C HIS A 231 -1.23 -1.88 -2.32
N LEU A 232 -1.38 -1.88 -1.00
CA LEU A 232 -2.67 -2.00 -0.30
C LEU A 232 -3.43 -0.67 -0.24
N GLY A 233 -2.89 0.41 -0.79
CA GLY A 233 -3.49 1.74 -0.80
C GLY A 233 -3.64 2.37 0.59
N ARG A 234 -2.79 1.99 1.54
CA ARG A 234 -2.74 2.59 2.88
C ARG A 234 -2.12 3.98 2.81
N THR A 235 -2.49 4.85 3.76
CA THR A 235 -1.77 6.10 3.98
C THR A 235 -0.27 5.82 4.13
N GLY A 236 0.56 6.50 3.35
CA GLY A 236 2.02 6.32 3.41
C GLY A 236 2.62 6.97 4.65
N SER A 237 3.62 6.32 5.24
CA SER A 237 4.39 6.80 6.38
C SER A 237 5.88 6.44 6.22
N ARG A 238 6.70 6.81 7.20
CA ARG A 238 8.16 6.66 7.20
C ARG A 238 8.62 5.22 6.98
N ARG A 239 7.82 4.25 7.46
CA ARG A 239 8.08 2.81 7.23
C ARG A 239 8.08 2.44 5.74
N ASP A 240 7.29 3.13 4.93
CA ASP A 240 7.15 2.85 3.51
C ASP A 240 8.43 3.16 2.74
N ASP A 241 9.05 4.32 3.01
CA ASP A 241 10.31 4.71 2.38
C ASP A 241 11.45 3.77 2.75
N LEU A 242 11.50 3.33 4.02
CA LEU A 242 12.51 2.37 4.48
C LEU A 242 12.30 0.96 3.91
N GLU A 243 11.06 0.48 3.78
CA GLU A 243 10.75 -0.79 3.10
C GLU A 243 11.14 -0.70 1.61
N SER A 244 10.85 0.42 0.95
CA SER A 244 11.25 0.66 -0.44
C SER A 244 12.76 0.77 -0.62
N LEU A 245 13.47 1.39 0.32
CA LEU A 245 14.92 1.40 0.34
C LEU A 245 15.48 -0.01 0.49
N ALA A 246 14.91 -0.83 1.37
CA ALA A 246 15.39 -2.20 1.57
C ALA A 246 15.26 -3.05 0.28
N TYR A 247 14.14 -2.92 -0.44
CA TYR A 247 13.98 -3.55 -1.77
C TYR A 247 14.95 -2.99 -2.82
N THR A 248 15.23 -1.69 -2.76
CA THR A 248 16.21 -1.01 -3.63
C THR A 248 17.62 -1.55 -3.40
N LEU A 249 18.06 -1.70 -2.15
CA LEU A 249 19.39 -2.21 -1.79
C LEU A 249 19.56 -3.68 -2.24
N VAL A 250 18.55 -4.53 -2.00
CA VAL A 250 18.60 -5.93 -2.48
C VAL A 250 18.67 -5.99 -4.01
N PHE A 251 17.94 -5.10 -4.70
CA PHE A 251 18.01 -5.00 -6.15
C PHE A 251 19.42 -4.60 -6.63
N LEU A 252 20.05 -3.59 -6.02
CA LEU A 252 21.40 -3.17 -6.41
C LEU A 252 22.45 -4.27 -6.22
N LEU A 253 22.29 -5.12 -5.19
CA LEU A 253 23.15 -6.28 -4.94
C LEU A 253 22.90 -7.44 -5.91
N ARG A 254 21.63 -7.79 -6.12
CA ARG A 254 21.25 -9.05 -6.79
C ARG A 254 20.85 -8.89 -8.25
N GLY A 255 20.63 -7.65 -8.68
CA GLY A 255 20.11 -7.27 -9.99
C GLY A 255 18.66 -7.64 -10.27
N ARG A 256 18.00 -8.37 -9.35
CA ARG A 256 16.60 -8.78 -9.49
C ARG A 256 15.91 -8.96 -8.13
N LEU A 257 14.59 -8.80 -8.15
CA LEU A 257 13.67 -9.07 -7.06
C LEU A 257 12.70 -10.20 -7.45
N PRO A 258 12.22 -11.03 -6.50
CA PRO A 258 11.39 -12.21 -6.78
C PRO A 258 10.02 -11.93 -7.43
N TRP A 259 9.59 -10.67 -7.47
CA TRP A 259 8.31 -10.22 -8.00
C TRP A 259 8.43 -9.44 -9.33
N GLN A 260 9.55 -9.56 -10.04
CA GLN A 260 9.68 -9.05 -11.40
C GLN A 260 9.04 -10.02 -12.42
N GLY A 261 8.59 -9.50 -13.57
CA GLY A 261 8.06 -10.28 -14.69
C GLY A 261 6.53 -10.29 -14.83
N TYR A 262 5.78 -9.86 -13.81
CA TYR A 262 4.31 -9.75 -13.93
C TYR A 262 3.89 -8.62 -14.88
N GLN A 263 2.87 -8.89 -15.69
CA GLN A 263 2.30 -8.00 -16.70
C GLN A 263 0.76 -7.94 -16.58
N GLY A 264 0.11 -7.00 -17.28
CA GLY A 264 -1.34 -6.85 -17.31
C GLY A 264 -1.91 -5.99 -16.17
N GLU A 265 -3.24 -5.82 -16.17
CA GLU A 265 -3.95 -4.93 -15.24
C GLU A 265 -3.84 -5.36 -13.77
N ASN A 266 -3.71 -6.67 -13.51
CA ASN A 266 -3.56 -7.24 -12.17
C ASN A 266 -2.10 -7.29 -11.66
N LYS A 267 -1.15 -6.71 -12.39
CA LYS A 267 0.27 -6.70 -12.04
C LYS A 267 0.54 -6.24 -10.60
N GLY A 268 -0.10 -5.14 -10.18
CA GLY A 268 0.06 -4.61 -8.81
C GLY A 268 -0.35 -5.62 -7.74
N PHE A 269 -1.51 -6.27 -7.93
CA PHE A 269 -2.01 -7.31 -7.04
C PHE A 269 -1.04 -8.51 -6.96
N LEU A 270 -0.56 -9.01 -8.09
CA LEU A 270 0.37 -10.15 -8.14
C LEU A 270 1.72 -9.84 -7.48
N VAL A 271 2.24 -8.62 -7.71
CA VAL A 271 3.47 -8.15 -7.06
C VAL A 271 3.27 -8.04 -5.55
N CYS A 272 2.17 -7.44 -5.09
CA CYS A 272 1.86 -7.34 -3.66
C CYS A 272 1.75 -8.72 -3.01
N LYS A 273 1.00 -9.63 -3.62
CA LYS A 273 0.88 -11.03 -3.18
C LYS A 273 2.23 -11.70 -3.04
N LYS A 274 3.10 -11.55 -4.05
CA LYS A 274 4.45 -12.15 -4.05
C LYS A 274 5.35 -11.53 -2.98
N LYS A 275 5.31 -10.20 -2.78
CA LYS A 275 6.02 -9.51 -1.68
C LYS A 275 5.57 -10.03 -0.33
N MET A 276 4.26 -10.12 -0.11
CA MET A 276 3.69 -10.62 1.14
C MET A 276 4.06 -12.08 1.44
N ALA A 277 4.25 -12.91 0.41
CA ALA A 277 4.63 -14.31 0.53
C ALA A 277 6.16 -14.54 0.60
N THR A 278 6.98 -13.51 0.41
CA THR A 278 8.44 -13.63 0.41
C THR A 278 8.99 -13.18 1.76
N SER A 279 9.56 -14.10 2.53
CA SER A 279 10.15 -13.77 3.83
C SER A 279 11.50 -13.04 3.66
N PRO A 280 11.96 -12.29 4.69
CA PRO A 280 13.29 -11.68 4.70
C PRO A 280 14.41 -12.70 4.42
N GLU A 281 14.29 -13.92 4.96
CA GLU A 281 15.22 -15.03 4.72
C GLU A 281 15.31 -15.39 3.24
N SER A 282 14.15 -15.57 2.59
CA SER A 282 14.08 -15.92 1.18
C SER A 282 14.58 -14.78 0.28
N LEU A 283 14.26 -13.53 0.63
CA LEU A 283 14.69 -12.35 -0.11
C LEU A 283 16.21 -12.15 -0.03
N CYS A 284 16.80 -12.41 1.13
CA CYS A 284 18.21 -12.17 1.44
C CYS A 284 19.08 -13.43 1.49
N CYS A 285 18.65 -14.56 0.94
CA CYS A 285 19.36 -15.83 1.05
C CYS A 285 20.83 -15.82 0.56
N PHE A 286 21.21 -14.85 -0.27
CA PHE A 286 22.59 -14.63 -0.74
C PHE A 286 23.11 -13.21 -0.45
N CYS A 287 22.46 -12.49 0.47
CA CYS A 287 22.89 -11.17 0.91
C CYS A 287 23.64 -11.27 2.25
N PRO A 288 24.59 -10.38 2.54
CA PRO A 288 25.19 -10.26 3.86
C PRO A 288 24.13 -10.04 4.95
N GLN A 289 24.40 -10.54 6.16
CA GLN A 289 23.48 -10.51 7.30
C GLN A 289 22.88 -9.12 7.61
N PRO A 290 23.63 -8.00 7.53
CA PRO A 290 23.06 -6.66 7.75
C PRO A 290 21.85 -6.30 6.87
N PHE A 291 21.84 -6.72 5.61
CA PHE A 291 20.71 -6.46 4.70
C PHE A 291 19.45 -7.21 5.12
N ARG A 292 19.61 -8.46 5.58
CA ARG A 292 18.52 -9.26 6.13
C ARG A 292 17.98 -8.62 7.41
N GLN A 293 18.85 -8.24 8.34
CA GLN A 293 18.47 -7.58 9.59
C GLN A 293 17.72 -6.26 9.34
N PHE A 294 18.17 -5.48 8.35
CA PHE A 294 17.49 -4.25 7.95
C PHE A 294 16.09 -4.54 7.41
N ILE A 295 15.92 -5.54 6.52
CA ILE A 295 14.61 -5.94 6.02
C ILE A 295 13.71 -6.44 7.15
N GLU A 296 14.21 -7.33 8.01
CA GLU A 296 13.47 -7.85 9.17
C GLU A 296 12.98 -6.73 10.09
N TYR A 297 13.79 -5.69 10.28
CA TYR A 297 13.41 -4.52 11.05
C TYR A 297 12.29 -3.72 10.36
N VAL A 298 12.49 -3.29 9.09
CA VAL A 298 11.57 -2.34 8.44
C VAL A 298 10.19 -2.94 8.14
N VAL A 299 10.10 -4.23 7.81
CA VAL A 299 8.81 -4.88 7.51
C VAL A 299 7.93 -5.09 8.74
N ASN A 300 8.48 -4.85 9.94
CA ASN A 300 7.77 -4.95 11.23
C ASN A 300 7.52 -3.59 11.88
N LEU A 301 7.76 -2.47 11.19
CA LEU A 301 7.43 -1.14 11.70
C LEU A 301 5.91 -0.88 11.66
N LYS A 302 5.36 -0.32 12.74
CA LYS A 302 3.97 0.18 12.77
C LYS A 302 3.83 1.47 11.97
N PHE A 303 2.59 1.85 11.65
CA PHE A 303 2.29 3.01 10.83
C PHE A 303 2.84 4.33 11.40
N ASP A 304 2.72 4.51 12.71
CA ASP A 304 3.10 5.71 13.45
C ASP A 304 4.42 5.59 14.21
N GLU A 305 5.09 4.44 14.12
CA GLU A 305 6.36 4.18 14.80
C GLU A 305 7.47 5.10 14.27
N GLU A 306 8.24 5.69 15.17
CA GLU A 306 9.46 6.42 14.83
C GLU A 306 10.58 5.41 14.52
N PRO A 307 11.13 5.38 13.29
CA PRO A 307 12.23 4.47 13.00
C PRO A 307 13.49 4.86 13.78
N ASN A 308 14.17 3.88 14.38
CA ASN A 308 15.52 4.04 14.91
C ASN A 308 16.55 4.02 13.78
N TYR A 309 16.67 5.15 13.05
CA TYR A 309 17.61 5.30 11.93
C TYR A 309 19.06 5.00 12.32
N ALA A 310 19.46 5.38 13.54
CA ALA A 310 20.80 5.14 14.07
C ALA A 310 21.11 3.63 14.16
N LYS A 311 20.15 2.83 14.66
CA LYS A 311 20.26 1.36 14.65
C LYS A 311 20.35 0.83 13.23
N CYS A 312 19.51 1.30 12.30
CA CYS A 312 19.55 0.87 10.90
C CYS A 312 20.92 1.13 10.24
N ILE A 313 21.51 2.30 10.45
CA ILE A 313 22.84 2.66 9.96
C ILE A 313 23.90 1.72 10.53
N SER A 314 23.86 1.49 11.86
CA SER A 314 24.87 0.68 12.55
C SER A 314 24.96 -0.77 12.08
N LEU A 315 23.91 -1.31 11.44
CA LEU A 315 23.94 -2.64 10.83
C LEU A 315 25.05 -2.76 9.78
N PHE A 316 25.34 -1.67 9.06
CA PHE A 316 26.25 -1.67 7.92
C PHE A 316 27.69 -1.27 8.28
N ASP A 317 27.96 -0.81 9.51
CA ASP A 317 29.28 -0.33 9.94
C ASP A 317 30.38 -1.38 9.74
N GLY A 318 30.07 -2.66 9.99
CA GLY A 318 31.02 -3.77 9.84
C GLY A 318 31.37 -4.12 8.40
N ILE A 319 30.66 -3.56 7.41
CA ILE A 319 30.92 -3.79 5.98
C ILE A 319 31.81 -2.69 5.40
N VAL A 320 31.69 -1.46 5.89
CA VAL A 320 32.34 -0.29 5.30
C VAL A 320 33.74 -0.10 5.85
N GLY A 321 34.73 0.17 4.98
CA GLY A 321 36.11 0.40 5.38
C GLY A 321 36.26 1.54 6.41
N PRO A 322 37.24 1.46 7.34
CA PRO A 322 37.41 2.43 8.42
C PRO A 322 37.87 3.81 7.92
N ASN A 323 38.48 3.88 6.73
CA ASN A 323 38.95 5.13 6.13
C ASN A 323 37.85 5.73 5.23
N PRO A 324 37.23 6.87 5.59
CA PRO A 324 36.18 7.50 4.79
C PRO A 324 36.64 7.98 3.41
N ASP A 325 37.90 8.35 3.25
CA ASP A 325 38.42 8.98 2.02
C ASP A 325 38.44 8.01 0.84
N ILE A 326 38.63 6.71 1.12
CA ILE A 326 38.68 5.65 0.11
C ILE A 326 37.31 5.02 -0.16
N ARG A 327 36.28 5.37 0.61
CA ARG A 327 34.93 4.82 0.40
C ARG A 327 34.43 5.20 -1.00
N PRO A 328 33.65 4.32 -1.65
CA PRO A 328 33.11 4.62 -2.97
C PRO A 328 32.01 5.68 -2.92
N ILE A 329 31.35 5.84 -1.76
CA ILE A 329 30.33 6.87 -1.50
C ILE A 329 30.62 7.55 -0.16
N ASN A 330 30.42 8.86 -0.11
CA ASN A 330 30.51 9.65 1.10
C ASN A 330 29.33 9.30 2.04
N THR A 331 29.64 9.09 3.32
CA THR A 331 28.70 8.71 4.39
C THR A 331 28.67 9.74 5.53
N ASP A 332 29.18 10.95 5.29
CA ASP A 332 29.32 12.03 6.27
C ASP A 332 27.97 12.49 6.83
N GLY A 333 26.91 12.37 6.02
CA GLY A 333 25.54 12.66 6.46
C GLY A 333 25.14 11.85 7.69
N ALA A 334 25.64 10.62 7.80
CA ALA A 334 25.35 9.72 8.91
C ALA A 334 26.21 9.95 10.16
N GLN A 335 27.28 10.77 10.11
CA GLN A 335 28.23 10.94 11.23
C GLN A 335 27.55 11.29 12.56
N LYS A 336 26.54 12.18 12.54
CA LYS A 336 25.78 12.53 13.76
C LYS A 336 25.02 11.36 14.35
N LEU A 337 24.44 10.51 13.49
CA LEU A 337 23.70 9.32 13.91
C LEU A 337 24.68 8.26 14.44
N ILE A 338 25.81 8.07 13.77
CA ILE A 338 26.88 7.16 14.19
C ILE A 338 27.43 7.58 15.56
N TYR A 339 27.65 8.88 15.82
CA TYR A 339 28.08 9.38 17.12
C TYR A 339 27.08 9.08 18.25
N GLN A 340 25.78 9.22 17.98
CA GLN A 340 24.73 8.85 18.94
C GLN A 340 24.77 7.36 19.30
N VAL A 341 25.09 6.48 18.34
CA VAL A 341 25.30 5.05 18.60
C VAL A 341 26.59 4.82 19.39
N GLY A 342 27.68 5.51 19.06
CA GLY A 342 28.97 5.42 19.75
C GLY A 342 28.90 5.82 21.23
N GLN A 343 28.16 6.89 21.57
CA GLN A 343 27.90 7.26 22.96
C GLN A 343 27.05 6.22 23.71
N LYS A 344 26.10 5.57 23.03
CA LYS A 344 25.30 4.48 23.61
C LYS A 344 26.10 3.18 23.76
N ARG A 345 27.04 2.87 22.86
CA ARG A 345 28.00 1.75 23.00
C ARG A 345 28.85 1.87 24.28
N GLY A 346 29.19 3.09 24.71
CA GLY A 346 29.84 3.34 26.00
C GLY A 346 28.98 3.01 27.24
N ARG A 347 27.67 2.79 27.06
CA ARG A 347 26.72 2.38 28.10
C ARG A 347 26.11 0.99 27.89
N LEU A 348 26.44 0.30 26.79
CA LEU A 348 25.82 -0.96 26.35
C LEU A 348 26.87 -2.07 26.13
N MET A 349 27.89 -2.12 26.99
CA MET A 349 28.54 -3.39 27.30
C MET A 349 27.76 -3.96 28.49
N MET A 350 26.90 -4.94 28.25
CA MET A 350 25.75 -5.40 29.09
C MET A 350 24.43 -4.73 28.71
N GLU A 351 23.79 -5.27 27.69
CA GLU A 351 22.35 -5.58 27.62
C GLU A 351 22.14 -6.19 26.22
N GLU A 352 22.49 -7.46 26.09
CA GLU A 352 21.74 -8.30 25.15
C GLU A 352 20.30 -8.26 25.68
N ASP A 353 19.42 -7.52 24.99
CA ASP A 353 17.97 -7.52 25.22
C ASP A 353 17.43 -8.94 24.96
N ASP A 354 17.71 -9.86 25.86
CA ASP A 354 17.23 -11.25 25.86
C ASP A 354 15.89 -11.39 26.62
N ASP A 355 15.32 -10.27 27.09
CA ASP A 355 14.09 -10.22 27.91
C ASP A 355 12.88 -9.52 27.25
N GLU A 356 12.93 -9.19 25.95
CA GLU A 356 11.70 -8.83 25.24
C GLU A 356 10.94 -10.12 24.86
N GLN A 357 9.79 -10.35 25.51
CA GLN A 357 8.74 -11.24 24.99
C GLN A 357 8.71 -11.12 23.45
N PRO A 358 8.71 -12.24 22.70
CA PRO A 358 8.89 -12.19 21.26
C PRO A 358 7.89 -11.20 20.67
N LYS A 359 8.38 -10.02 20.24
CA LYS A 359 7.56 -8.98 19.64
C LYS A 359 6.76 -9.66 18.55
N LYS A 360 5.42 -9.65 18.67
CA LYS A 360 4.53 -10.26 17.68
C LYS A 360 4.92 -9.70 16.32
N LYS A 361 5.50 -10.55 15.48
CA LYS A 361 5.94 -10.15 14.15
C LYS A 361 4.71 -9.67 13.39
N ILE A 362 4.71 -8.42 12.94
CA ILE A 362 3.53 -7.78 12.33
C ILE A 362 3.16 -8.48 11.03
N ARG A 363 4.16 -9.03 10.34
CA ARG A 363 4.04 -9.52 8.98
C ARG A 363 4.48 -10.97 8.77
N MET A 364 5.06 -11.58 9.78
CA MET A 364 5.61 -12.94 9.67
C MET A 364 4.67 -13.93 10.31
N GLY A 365 4.03 -14.75 9.47
CA GLY A 365 3.34 -15.97 9.85
C GLY A 365 3.09 -16.79 8.60
N MET A 366 2.89 -18.10 8.75
CA MET A 366 2.57 -18.94 7.60
C MET A 366 1.13 -18.64 7.18
N PRO A 367 0.85 -18.47 5.87
CA PRO A 367 -0.51 -18.28 5.43
C PRO A 367 -1.37 -19.47 5.85
N ALA A 368 -2.45 -19.20 6.58
CA ALA A 368 -3.39 -20.20 7.05
C ALA A 368 -4.76 -19.88 6.47
N THR A 369 -5.62 -20.90 6.31
CA THR A 369 -7.04 -20.66 6.08
C THR A 369 -7.75 -20.93 7.39
N GLN A 370 -8.47 -19.95 7.91
CA GLN A 370 -9.06 -20.01 9.24
C GLN A 370 -10.49 -19.47 9.21
N TRP A 371 -11.28 -19.91 10.18
CA TRP A 371 -12.52 -19.27 10.56
C TRP A 371 -12.20 -17.92 11.19
N ILE A 372 -12.85 -16.88 10.70
CA ILE A 372 -12.79 -15.53 11.25
C ILE A 372 -14.17 -15.25 11.84
N SER A 373 -14.24 -15.14 13.15
CA SER A 373 -15.48 -14.90 13.88
C SER A 373 -15.46 -13.54 14.54
N VAL A 374 -16.52 -12.78 14.35
CA VAL A 374 -16.74 -11.47 14.96
C VAL A 374 -17.86 -11.60 15.99
N TYR A 375 -17.60 -11.17 17.21
CA TYR A 375 -18.54 -11.20 18.32
C TYR A 375 -18.88 -9.78 18.75
N ASN A 376 -20.15 -9.49 18.97
CA ASN A 376 -20.61 -8.21 19.50
C ASN A 376 -21.31 -8.43 20.83
N ALA A 377 -21.13 -7.49 21.77
CA ALA A 377 -21.94 -7.44 22.95
C ALA A 377 -23.39 -7.09 22.59
N ARG A 378 -24.33 -7.83 23.18
CA ARG A 378 -25.77 -7.58 23.01
C ARG A 378 -26.49 -7.82 24.33
N ARG A 379 -27.72 -7.32 24.41
CA ARG A 379 -28.65 -7.76 25.45
C ARG A 379 -28.82 -9.28 25.36
N PRO A 380 -29.00 -9.98 26.50
CA PRO A 380 -29.20 -11.42 26.50
C PRO A 380 -30.26 -11.83 25.48
N MET A 381 -29.87 -12.70 24.55
CA MET A 381 -30.74 -13.21 23.49
C MET A 381 -30.44 -14.68 23.20
N LYS A 382 -31.41 -15.37 22.62
CA LYS A 382 -31.24 -16.75 22.14
C LYS A 382 -30.51 -16.70 20.79
N GLN A 383 -29.39 -17.42 20.69
CA GLN A 383 -28.63 -17.62 19.45
C GLN A 383 -28.38 -19.11 19.27
N ARG A 384 -28.43 -19.58 18.03
CA ARG A 384 -28.13 -20.96 17.64
C ARG A 384 -27.16 -20.95 16.47
N TYR A 385 -26.26 -21.92 16.45
CA TYR A 385 -25.40 -22.16 15.29
C TYR A 385 -25.51 -23.61 14.82
N HIS A 386 -25.34 -23.79 13.51
CA HIS A 386 -25.10 -25.08 12.87
C HIS A 386 -23.87 -24.94 11.97
N TYR A 387 -23.01 -25.95 11.92
CA TYR A 387 -21.82 -25.94 11.07
C TYR A 387 -21.60 -27.34 10.52
N ASN A 388 -20.78 -27.46 9.46
CA ASN A 388 -20.62 -28.69 8.69
C ASN A 388 -21.96 -29.20 8.13
N VAL A 389 -22.86 -28.28 7.76
CA VAL A 389 -24.19 -28.62 7.25
C VAL A 389 -24.09 -28.89 5.75
N ALA A 390 -24.50 -30.08 5.33
CA ALA A 390 -24.66 -30.41 3.91
C ALA A 390 -25.98 -29.86 3.36
N ASP A 391 -26.04 -29.68 2.04
CA ASP A 391 -27.20 -29.12 1.31
C ASP A 391 -28.54 -29.79 1.71
N SER A 392 -28.55 -31.13 1.79
CA SER A 392 -29.74 -31.92 2.13
C SER A 392 -30.29 -31.68 3.54
N ARG A 393 -29.49 -31.09 4.44
CA ARG A 393 -29.87 -30.82 5.84
C ARG A 393 -30.20 -29.36 6.13
N LEU A 394 -29.95 -28.45 5.18
CA LEU A 394 -30.21 -27.02 5.37
C LEU A 394 -31.67 -26.75 5.75
N ALA A 395 -32.62 -27.27 4.98
CA ALA A 395 -34.05 -27.03 5.20
C ALA A 395 -34.51 -27.44 6.60
N GLN A 396 -34.04 -28.58 7.09
CA GLN A 396 -34.38 -29.08 8.43
C GLN A 396 -33.89 -28.14 9.53
N HIS A 397 -32.65 -27.67 9.44
CA HIS A 397 -32.08 -26.74 10.44
C HIS A 397 -32.79 -25.38 10.42
N ILE A 398 -33.10 -24.87 9.23
CA ILE A 398 -33.77 -23.59 9.05
C ILE A 398 -35.21 -23.64 9.58
N SER A 399 -35.99 -24.67 9.24
CA SER A 399 -37.37 -24.84 9.73
C SER A 399 -37.41 -24.87 11.26
N LYS A 400 -36.55 -25.70 11.87
CA LYS A 400 -36.47 -25.81 13.33
C LYS A 400 -36.06 -24.50 14.00
N GLY A 401 -35.16 -23.72 13.39
CA GLY A 401 -34.81 -22.40 13.91
C GLY A 401 -35.98 -21.41 13.82
N ASN A 402 -36.70 -21.40 12.70
CA ASN A 402 -37.87 -20.54 12.50
C ASN A 402 -39.00 -20.87 13.50
N GLU A 403 -39.26 -22.16 13.77
CA GLU A 403 -40.21 -22.62 14.80
C GLU A 403 -39.85 -22.10 16.20
N ASP A 404 -38.55 -21.95 16.47
CA ASP A 404 -38.02 -21.40 17.72
C ASP A 404 -37.93 -19.86 17.74
N GLY A 405 -38.42 -19.18 16.69
CA GLY A 405 -38.34 -17.73 16.54
C GLY A 405 -36.93 -17.19 16.27
N LEU A 406 -36.05 -18.03 15.70
CA LEU A 406 -34.68 -17.68 15.35
C LEU A 406 -34.56 -17.48 13.84
N PHE A 407 -34.02 -16.34 13.41
CA PHE A 407 -33.78 -16.05 11.99
C PHE A 407 -32.28 -16.05 11.68
N ILE A 408 -31.91 -16.48 10.47
CA ILE A 408 -30.52 -16.48 10.04
C ILE A 408 -29.98 -15.05 10.02
N SER A 409 -28.91 -14.79 10.75
CA SER A 409 -28.21 -13.51 10.81
C SER A 409 -26.87 -13.52 10.06
N SER A 410 -26.23 -14.67 9.95
CA SER A 410 -24.97 -14.82 9.23
C SER A 410 -24.82 -16.23 8.66
N VAL A 411 -24.16 -16.33 7.50
CA VAL A 411 -23.87 -17.60 6.80
C VAL A 411 -22.42 -17.57 6.33
N ALA A 412 -21.76 -18.73 6.40
CA ALA A 412 -20.45 -18.94 5.79
C ALA A 412 -20.38 -20.35 5.17
N SER A 413 -19.35 -20.58 4.34
CA SER A 413 -19.05 -21.89 3.78
C SER A 413 -17.59 -22.26 4.00
N CYS A 414 -17.33 -23.53 4.25
CA CYS A 414 -15.99 -24.12 4.28
C CYS A 414 -16.08 -25.51 3.65
N SER A 415 -15.23 -25.79 2.65
CA SER A 415 -15.19 -27.10 1.97
C SER A 415 -16.56 -27.57 1.46
N ASN A 416 -17.35 -26.65 0.89
CA ASN A 416 -18.73 -26.89 0.41
C ASN A 416 -19.74 -27.30 1.50
N LEU A 417 -19.41 -27.06 2.78
CA LEU A 417 -20.34 -27.23 3.89
C LEU A 417 -20.70 -25.86 4.48
N TRP A 418 -21.93 -25.73 4.94
CA TRP A 418 -22.47 -24.48 5.44
C TRP A 418 -22.31 -24.34 6.96
N ALA A 419 -22.10 -23.10 7.37
CA ALA A 419 -22.30 -22.64 8.74
C ALA A 419 -23.43 -21.61 8.77
N LEU A 420 -24.42 -21.84 9.64
CA LEU A 420 -25.59 -21.00 9.84
C LEU A 420 -25.56 -20.44 11.25
N ILE A 421 -25.69 -19.12 11.39
CA ILE A 421 -25.91 -18.44 12.67
C ILE A 421 -27.33 -17.88 12.66
N MET A 422 -28.11 -18.18 13.70
CA MET A 422 -29.51 -17.82 13.82
C MET A 422 -29.80 -17.13 15.16
N ASP A 423 -30.44 -15.97 15.13
CA ASP A 423 -30.63 -15.10 16.29
C ASP A 423 -32.11 -14.75 16.51
N ALA A 424 -32.51 -14.62 17.77
CA ALA A 424 -33.80 -14.02 18.13
C ALA A 424 -33.78 -12.47 18.01
N GLY A 425 -32.58 -11.86 18.03
CA GLY A 425 -32.39 -10.40 18.07
C GLY A 425 -32.16 -9.74 16.71
N THR A 426 -32.63 -10.33 15.60
CA THR A 426 -32.47 -9.76 14.25
C THR A 426 -33.43 -8.60 13.97
N GLY A 427 -34.63 -8.65 14.58
CA GLY A 427 -35.74 -7.76 14.24
C GLY A 427 -36.43 -8.12 12.91
N PHE A 428 -36.08 -9.25 12.29
CA PHE A 428 -36.73 -9.71 11.06
C PHE A 428 -38.13 -10.26 11.35
N SER A 429 -39.05 -10.08 10.40
CA SER A 429 -40.42 -10.57 10.51
C SER A 429 -40.68 -11.83 9.69
N SER A 430 -39.87 -12.07 8.65
CA SER A 430 -39.98 -13.21 7.75
C SER A 430 -38.67 -13.39 6.97
N GLN A 431 -38.35 -14.62 6.58
CA GLN A 431 -37.19 -14.96 5.77
C GLN A 431 -37.53 -15.93 4.65
N VAL A 432 -36.87 -15.74 3.51
CA VAL A 432 -36.79 -16.68 2.40
C VAL A 432 -35.32 -16.95 2.10
N TYR A 433 -35.02 -18.12 1.56
CA TYR A 433 -33.67 -18.47 1.17
C TYR A 433 -33.67 -19.29 -0.11
N GLU A 434 -32.54 -19.26 -0.81
CA GLU A 434 -32.28 -20.12 -1.96
C GLU A 434 -30.87 -20.70 -1.87
N LEU A 435 -30.78 -22.01 -2.02
CA LEU A 435 -29.54 -22.70 -2.34
C LEU A 435 -29.47 -22.85 -3.87
N SER A 436 -28.59 -22.10 -4.51
CA SER A 436 -28.43 -22.10 -5.96
C SER A 436 -27.10 -22.75 -6.36
N PRO A 437 -27.04 -23.54 -7.45
CA PRO A 437 -25.78 -24.00 -8.01
C PRO A 437 -24.94 -22.86 -8.62
N TYR A 438 -25.53 -21.68 -8.79
CA TYR A 438 -24.85 -20.50 -9.32
C TYR A 438 -24.58 -19.47 -8.21
N PHE A 439 -23.46 -18.77 -8.32
CA PHE A 439 -23.12 -17.71 -7.37
C PHE A 439 -24.01 -16.48 -7.59
N LEU A 440 -24.98 -16.29 -6.68
CA LEU A 440 -26.04 -15.28 -6.69
C LEU A 440 -26.98 -15.42 -7.90
N HIS A 441 -28.05 -16.18 -7.73
CA HIS A 441 -29.11 -16.35 -8.74
C HIS A 441 -29.90 -15.05 -8.92
N LYS A 442 -29.69 -14.38 -10.05
CA LYS A 442 -30.22 -13.04 -10.31
C LYS A 442 -31.75 -12.99 -10.32
N ASP A 443 -32.40 -13.90 -11.03
CA ASP A 443 -33.84 -13.84 -11.27
C ASP A 443 -34.63 -14.07 -9.98
N TRP A 444 -34.19 -15.04 -9.16
CA TRP A 444 -34.77 -15.25 -7.84
C TRP A 444 -34.61 -14.04 -6.92
N ILE A 445 -33.41 -13.42 -6.87
CA ILE A 445 -33.17 -12.21 -6.07
C ILE A 445 -34.10 -11.07 -6.51
N MET A 446 -34.26 -10.87 -7.82
CA MET A 446 -35.13 -9.82 -8.37
C MET A 446 -36.59 -10.05 -7.98
N GLU A 447 -37.08 -11.28 -8.10
CA GLU A 447 -38.44 -11.65 -7.69
C GLU A 447 -38.67 -11.40 -6.18
N GLN A 448 -37.67 -11.71 -5.34
CA GLN A 448 -37.78 -11.47 -3.90
C GLN A 448 -37.71 -9.97 -3.53
N TRP A 449 -36.96 -9.16 -4.29
CA TRP A 449 -36.98 -7.70 -4.11
C TRP A 449 -38.35 -7.09 -4.42
N GLU A 450 -39.06 -7.56 -5.45
CA GLU A 450 -40.45 -7.14 -5.75
C GLU A 450 -41.40 -7.47 -4.60
N LYS A 451 -41.10 -8.55 -3.87
CA LYS A 451 -41.81 -8.98 -2.66
C LYS A 451 -41.30 -8.29 -1.39
N ASN A 452 -40.50 -7.22 -1.49
CA ASN A 452 -39.94 -6.48 -0.35
C ASN A 452 -39.07 -7.32 0.61
N PHE A 453 -38.48 -8.41 0.14
CA PHE A 453 -37.41 -9.08 0.86
C PHE A 453 -36.07 -8.46 0.46
N TYR A 454 -35.14 -8.32 1.40
CA TYR A 454 -33.79 -7.79 1.14
C TYR A 454 -32.73 -8.80 1.54
N ILE A 455 -31.65 -8.93 0.77
CA ILE A 455 -30.51 -9.78 1.13
C ILE A 455 -29.94 -9.33 2.47
N THR A 456 -29.92 -10.25 3.43
CA THR A 456 -29.42 -10.01 4.80
C THR A 456 -28.25 -10.91 5.16
N ALA A 457 -28.15 -12.09 4.55
CA ALA A 457 -26.99 -12.97 4.69
C ALA A 457 -26.76 -13.72 3.37
N LEU A 458 -25.50 -13.97 3.04
CA LEU A 458 -25.13 -14.75 1.87
C LEU A 458 -23.77 -15.40 2.09
N ALA A 459 -23.55 -16.56 1.49
CA ALA A 459 -22.25 -17.21 1.39
C ALA A 459 -22.15 -17.97 0.07
N GLY A 460 -20.94 -18.07 -0.47
CA GLY A 460 -20.64 -18.95 -1.60
C GLY A 460 -19.76 -20.12 -1.17
N ALA A 461 -19.93 -21.25 -1.84
CA ALA A 461 -19.10 -22.43 -1.68
C ALA A 461 -18.00 -22.49 -2.74
N ASN A 462 -17.04 -23.41 -2.56
CA ASN A 462 -15.90 -23.55 -3.47
C ASN A 462 -16.30 -24.13 -4.83
N ASN A 463 -17.38 -24.89 -4.89
CA ASN A 463 -17.97 -25.41 -6.13
C ASN A 463 -18.77 -24.35 -6.91
N GLY A 464 -18.84 -23.11 -6.43
CA GLY A 464 -19.57 -22.01 -7.07
C GLY A 464 -21.04 -21.89 -6.67
N SER A 465 -21.58 -22.83 -5.86
CA SER A 465 -22.92 -22.70 -5.32
C SER A 465 -23.01 -21.56 -4.31
N SER A 466 -24.23 -21.08 -4.04
CA SER A 466 -24.46 -20.05 -3.03
C SER A 466 -25.73 -20.29 -2.24
N LEU A 467 -25.68 -19.90 -0.97
CA LEU A 467 -26.84 -19.79 -0.11
C LEU A 467 -27.11 -18.29 0.08
N VAL A 468 -28.26 -17.83 -0.42
CA VAL A 468 -28.71 -16.43 -0.26
C VAL A 468 -29.93 -16.43 0.65
N VAL A 469 -29.91 -15.58 1.68
CA VAL A 469 -31.01 -15.37 2.61
C VAL A 469 -31.50 -13.94 2.49
N MET A 470 -32.80 -13.78 2.27
CA MET A 470 -33.46 -12.48 2.17
C MET A 470 -34.54 -12.37 3.24
N SER A 471 -34.64 -11.21 3.88
CA SER A 471 -35.52 -10.97 5.03
C SER A 471 -36.44 -9.76 4.84
N ARG A 472 -37.61 -9.82 5.49
CA ARG A 472 -38.49 -8.67 5.77
C ARG A 472 -38.29 -8.17 7.19
N GLY A 473 -38.75 -6.95 7.48
CA GLY A 473 -38.55 -6.30 8.78
C GLY A 473 -37.17 -5.64 8.93
N THR A 474 -36.40 -5.55 7.84
CA THR A 474 -35.18 -4.73 7.81
C THR A 474 -35.54 -3.25 7.70
N GLN A 475 -34.59 -2.38 8.03
CA GLN A 475 -34.72 -0.94 7.76
C GLN A 475 -34.25 -0.57 6.34
N TYR A 476 -33.81 -1.56 5.56
CA TYR A 476 -33.19 -1.33 4.26
C TYR A 476 -34.22 -0.79 3.28
N ALA A 477 -33.78 0.15 2.46
CA ALA A 477 -34.50 0.61 1.29
C ALA A 477 -33.53 0.59 0.12
N GLN A 478 -34.00 0.29 -1.09
CA GLN A 478 -33.19 0.26 -2.33
C GLN A 478 -31.86 -0.51 -2.15
N GLN A 479 -31.86 -1.78 -2.55
CA GLN A 479 -30.68 -2.63 -2.48
C GLN A 479 -30.05 -2.82 -3.86
N SER A 480 -28.73 -2.92 -3.90
CA SER A 480 -27.96 -3.26 -5.10
C SER A 480 -26.83 -4.20 -4.73
N TYR A 481 -26.46 -5.10 -5.63
CA TYR A 481 -25.29 -5.95 -5.43
C TYR A 481 -24.37 -5.93 -6.65
N LYS A 482 -23.10 -6.30 -6.43
CA LYS A 482 -22.11 -6.49 -7.49
C LYS A 482 -21.34 -7.78 -7.25
N VAL A 483 -21.21 -8.57 -8.31
CA VAL A 483 -20.30 -9.72 -8.38
C VAL A 483 -19.09 -9.34 -9.23
N SER A 484 -17.87 -9.67 -8.78
CA SER A 484 -16.63 -9.32 -9.48
C SER A 484 -15.47 -10.26 -9.13
N ASP A 485 -14.54 -10.47 -10.06
CA ASP A 485 -13.34 -11.29 -9.84
C ASP A 485 -12.26 -10.58 -9.00
N SER A 486 -12.45 -9.29 -8.71
CA SER A 486 -11.60 -8.51 -7.80
C SER A 486 -12.47 -7.73 -6.82
N PHE A 487 -11.90 -7.32 -5.68
CA PHE A 487 -12.65 -6.58 -4.68
C PHE A 487 -13.14 -5.23 -5.27
N PRO A 488 -14.47 -4.99 -5.36
CA PRO A 488 -15.02 -3.94 -6.21
C PRO A 488 -15.02 -2.55 -5.55
N PHE A 489 -13.89 -2.12 -4.97
CA PHE A 489 -13.80 -0.89 -4.17
C PHE A 489 -14.25 0.38 -4.92
N LYS A 490 -13.90 0.54 -6.21
CA LYS A 490 -14.36 1.69 -7.02
C LYS A 490 -15.90 1.79 -7.08
N TRP A 491 -16.58 0.65 -7.16
CA TRP A 491 -18.04 0.60 -7.16
C TRP A 491 -18.61 0.91 -5.77
N ILE A 492 -18.00 0.34 -4.71
CA ILE A 492 -18.37 0.64 -3.32
C ILE A 492 -18.24 2.14 -3.04
N ASN A 493 -17.11 2.76 -3.39
CA ASN A 493 -16.85 4.18 -3.17
C ASN A 493 -17.81 5.09 -3.98
N LYS A 494 -18.21 4.68 -5.19
CA LYS A 494 -19.30 5.35 -5.93
C LYS A 494 -20.62 5.25 -5.15
N LYS A 495 -20.95 4.06 -4.65
CA LYS A 495 -22.21 3.79 -3.94
C LYS A 495 -22.29 4.48 -2.58
N TRP A 496 -21.19 4.62 -1.84
CA TRP A 496 -21.13 5.43 -0.61
C TRP A 496 -21.55 6.88 -0.88
N ARG A 497 -21.08 7.49 -1.97
CA ARG A 497 -21.50 8.85 -2.38
C ARG A 497 -22.98 8.94 -2.77
N GLU A 498 -23.59 7.83 -3.17
CA GLU A 498 -25.02 7.72 -3.48
C GLU A 498 -25.88 7.39 -2.23
N GLY A 499 -25.27 7.35 -1.03
CA GLY A 499 -25.96 7.06 0.24
C GLY A 499 -26.26 5.58 0.51
N PHE A 500 -25.64 4.68 -0.25
CA PHE A 500 -25.70 3.24 0.00
C PHE A 500 -24.56 2.82 0.92
N TYR A 501 -24.78 1.83 1.77
CA TYR A 501 -23.74 1.23 2.62
C TYR A 501 -23.69 -0.28 2.39
N VAL A 502 -22.50 -0.87 2.49
CA VAL A 502 -22.33 -2.33 2.44
C VAL A 502 -23.05 -2.94 3.64
N THR A 503 -23.98 -3.85 3.34
CA THR A 503 -24.79 -4.56 4.34
C THR A 503 -24.49 -6.05 4.41
N ALA A 504 -23.91 -6.61 3.35
CA ALA A 504 -23.47 -8.00 3.35
C ALA A 504 -22.40 -8.23 2.27
N MET A 505 -21.51 -9.20 2.52
CA MET A 505 -20.49 -9.63 1.56
C MET A 505 -20.36 -11.16 1.59
N ALA A 506 -19.98 -11.74 0.46
CA ALA A 506 -19.58 -13.13 0.36
C ALA A 506 -18.55 -13.32 -0.74
N THR A 507 -18.00 -14.52 -0.79
CA THR A 507 -17.09 -14.97 -1.82
C THR A 507 -17.48 -16.37 -2.30
N ALA A 508 -17.12 -16.70 -3.53
CA ALA A 508 -17.13 -18.06 -4.08
C ALA A 508 -15.85 -18.23 -4.91
N GLY A 509 -14.91 -19.04 -4.43
CA GLY A 509 -13.57 -19.10 -5.00
C GLY A 509 -12.85 -17.74 -4.92
N SER A 510 -12.52 -17.16 -6.07
CA SER A 510 -11.91 -15.82 -6.18
C SER A 510 -12.93 -14.69 -6.36
N ARG A 511 -14.20 -15.01 -6.61
CA ARG A 511 -15.24 -14.01 -6.90
C ARG A 511 -15.76 -13.39 -5.62
N TRP A 512 -15.93 -12.08 -5.63
CA TRP A 512 -16.55 -11.30 -4.57
C TRP A 512 -18.00 -11.01 -4.91
N ALA A 513 -18.88 -11.05 -3.92
CA ALA A 513 -20.21 -10.48 -3.95
C ALA A 513 -20.32 -9.42 -2.85
N VAL A 514 -20.70 -8.21 -3.23
CA VAL A 514 -20.92 -7.09 -2.29
C VAL A 514 -22.34 -6.58 -2.45
N VAL A 515 -23.10 -6.58 -1.36
CA VAL A 515 -24.47 -6.08 -1.29
C VAL A 515 -24.47 -4.76 -0.54
N MET A 516 -25.09 -3.74 -1.12
CA MET A 516 -25.22 -2.41 -0.52
C MET A 516 -26.68 -1.97 -0.50
N SER A 517 -27.10 -1.35 0.60
CA SER A 517 -28.47 -0.92 0.83
C SER A 517 -28.49 0.54 1.30
N ARG A 518 -29.53 1.30 0.93
CA ARG A 518 -29.83 2.57 1.61
C ARG A 518 -30.54 2.29 2.94
N ASN A 519 -30.51 3.30 3.81
CA ASN A 519 -31.11 3.24 5.14
C ASN A 519 -30.58 2.07 6.00
N ALA A 520 -29.32 1.70 5.80
CA ALA A 520 -28.64 0.62 6.52
C ALA A 520 -28.32 0.92 8.01
N GLY A 521 -28.67 2.11 8.50
CA GLY A 521 -28.43 2.49 9.90
C GLY A 521 -27.00 2.92 10.21
N PHE A 522 -26.18 3.28 9.21
CA PHE A 522 -24.80 3.76 9.40
C PHE A 522 -24.62 5.23 9.04
N THR A 523 -23.65 5.91 9.66
CA THR A 523 -23.22 7.27 9.32
C THR A 523 -21.97 7.27 8.46
N ALA A 524 -21.00 6.41 8.78
CA ALA A 524 -19.75 6.25 8.06
C ALA A 524 -19.40 4.77 7.89
N GLN A 525 -18.63 4.46 6.84
CA GLN A 525 -18.15 3.11 6.56
C GLN A 525 -16.78 3.16 5.87
N VAL A 526 -15.92 2.21 6.22
CA VAL A 526 -14.57 2.05 5.69
C VAL A 526 -14.30 0.57 5.40
N VAL A 527 -13.21 0.29 4.69
CA VAL A 527 -12.76 -1.08 4.40
C VAL A 527 -11.35 -1.29 4.92
N GLU A 528 -11.10 -2.49 5.43
CA GLU A 528 -9.77 -3.07 5.60
C GLU A 528 -9.65 -4.29 4.67
N LEU A 529 -8.82 -4.19 3.64
CA LEU A 529 -8.53 -5.25 2.66
C LEU A 529 -7.06 -5.63 2.75
N ASP A 530 -6.77 -6.91 2.99
CA ASP A 530 -5.40 -7.39 3.15
C ASP A 530 -5.28 -8.84 2.67
N PHE A 531 -4.07 -9.27 2.33
CA PHE A 531 -3.73 -10.68 2.07
C PHE A 531 -3.64 -11.50 3.37
N LEU A 532 -3.56 -10.81 4.50
CA LEU A 532 -3.48 -11.30 5.86
C LEU A 532 -4.64 -10.74 6.71
N TYR A 533 -4.69 -11.05 7.99
CA TYR A 533 -5.64 -10.41 8.90
C TYR A 533 -5.15 -8.99 9.29
N PRO A 534 -5.88 -7.90 8.97
CA PRO A 534 -5.40 -6.52 9.14
C PRO A 534 -5.59 -6.02 10.58
N SER A 535 -4.87 -6.61 11.55
CA SER A 535 -5.06 -6.30 12.98
C SER A 535 -4.79 -4.84 13.33
N GLU A 536 -3.74 -4.23 12.75
CA GLU A 536 -3.40 -2.83 13.01
C GLU A 536 -4.53 -1.90 12.55
N GLY A 537 -5.03 -2.11 11.32
CA GLY A 537 -6.12 -1.32 10.76
C GLY A 537 -7.39 -1.44 11.59
N ILE A 538 -7.81 -2.68 11.91
CA ILE A 538 -9.01 -2.94 12.71
C ILE A 538 -8.96 -2.23 14.06
N HIS A 539 -7.86 -2.33 14.81
CA HIS A 539 -7.74 -1.68 16.13
C HIS A 539 -7.80 -0.15 16.01
N ARG A 540 -7.09 0.46 15.06
CA ARG A 540 -7.17 1.91 14.84
C ARG A 540 -8.58 2.37 14.48
N ARG A 541 -9.31 1.58 13.70
CA ARG A 541 -10.71 1.87 13.36
C ARG A 541 -11.62 1.73 14.60
N TRP A 542 -11.39 0.74 15.46
CA TRP A 542 -12.11 0.59 16.73
C TRP A 542 -11.94 1.78 17.66
N ASP A 543 -10.72 2.30 17.78
CA ASP A 543 -10.39 3.50 18.58
C ASP A 543 -11.15 4.73 18.06
N ASN A 544 -11.48 4.75 16.76
CA ASN A 544 -12.26 5.80 16.10
C ASN A 544 -13.77 5.50 15.98
N GLY A 545 -14.28 4.56 16.80
CA GLY A 545 -15.71 4.27 16.91
C GLY A 545 -16.31 3.42 15.78
N PHE A 546 -15.49 2.95 14.83
CA PHE A 546 -15.96 1.98 13.83
C PHE A 546 -16.06 0.59 14.43
N ARG A 547 -16.97 -0.24 13.92
CA ARG A 547 -17.08 -1.67 14.27
C ARG A 547 -17.24 -2.51 13.01
N ILE A 548 -16.69 -3.71 13.00
CA ILE A 548 -16.83 -4.66 11.88
C ILE A 548 -18.30 -5.02 11.74
N THR A 549 -18.85 -4.82 10.54
CA THR A 549 -20.26 -5.10 10.21
C THR A 549 -20.43 -6.12 9.10
N SER A 550 -19.37 -6.37 8.31
CA SER A 550 -19.39 -7.44 7.31
C SER A 550 -17.97 -7.94 7.05
N THR A 551 -17.81 -9.25 6.89
CA THR A 551 -16.53 -9.89 6.58
C THR A 551 -16.69 -10.88 5.45
N ALA A 552 -15.75 -10.93 4.52
CA ALA A 552 -15.68 -11.96 3.50
C ALA A 552 -14.22 -12.18 3.10
N ALA A 553 -13.87 -13.38 2.65
CA ALA A 553 -12.49 -13.70 2.31
C ALA A 553 -12.43 -14.66 1.14
N THR A 554 -11.47 -14.43 0.25
CA THR A 554 -11.07 -15.38 -0.79
C THR A 554 -9.89 -16.22 -0.29
N TRP A 555 -9.34 -17.05 -1.17
CA TRP A 555 -8.07 -17.73 -0.96
C TRP A 555 -6.85 -16.82 -0.92
N ASP A 556 -7.01 -15.54 -1.26
CA ASP A 556 -5.89 -14.60 -1.37
C ASP A 556 -6.03 -13.40 -0.44
N GLN A 557 -7.25 -12.90 -0.21
CA GLN A 557 -7.49 -11.68 0.57
C GLN A 557 -8.69 -11.82 1.50
N ALA A 558 -8.62 -11.15 2.65
CA ALA A 558 -9.73 -10.93 3.56
C ALA A 558 -10.16 -9.45 3.50
N ALA A 559 -11.47 -9.21 3.44
CA ALA A 559 -12.06 -7.89 3.48
C ALA A 559 -12.96 -7.74 4.71
N PHE A 560 -12.76 -6.64 5.42
CA PHE A 560 -13.54 -6.24 6.57
C PHE A 560 -14.17 -4.89 6.27
N ILE A 561 -15.49 -4.82 6.36
CA ILE A 561 -16.21 -3.56 6.33
C ILE A 561 -16.45 -3.15 7.77
N LEU A 562 -16.03 -1.94 8.12
CA LEU A 562 -16.26 -1.36 9.42
C LEU A 562 -17.14 -0.12 9.30
N SER A 563 -18.13 0.01 10.17
CA SER A 563 -19.15 1.06 10.11
C SER A 563 -19.33 1.74 11.45
N ILE A 564 -19.72 3.02 11.42
CA ILE A 564 -20.22 3.74 12.59
C ILE A 564 -21.76 3.69 12.56
N PRO A 565 -22.42 3.11 13.57
CA PRO A 565 -23.88 3.05 13.62
C PRO A 565 -24.49 4.42 13.92
N LYS A 566 -25.64 4.73 13.29
CA LYS A 566 -26.43 5.95 13.55
C LYS A 566 -26.91 6.04 14.99
N ARG A 567 -27.20 4.89 15.61
CA ARG A 567 -27.58 4.76 17.01
C ARG A 567 -26.45 4.07 17.75
N LYS A 568 -25.84 4.75 18.70
CA LYS A 568 -24.81 4.14 19.55
C LYS A 568 -25.42 2.96 20.32
N PRO A 569 -24.84 1.76 20.24
CA PRO A 569 -25.30 0.64 21.03
C PRO A 569 -25.00 0.91 22.52
N ALA A 570 -25.73 0.24 23.41
CA ALA A 570 -25.52 0.37 24.85
C ALA A 570 -24.16 -0.19 25.29
N ASP A 571 -23.69 -1.21 24.58
CA ASP A 571 -22.36 -1.80 24.75
C ASP A 571 -21.70 -1.88 23.37
N GLU A 572 -20.55 -1.24 23.23
CA GLU A 572 -19.78 -1.17 21.99
C GLU A 572 -18.70 -2.27 21.90
N THR A 573 -18.64 -3.19 22.87
CA THR A 573 -17.65 -4.26 22.90
C THR A 573 -17.78 -5.16 21.68
N GLN A 574 -16.68 -5.30 20.94
CA GLN A 574 -16.54 -6.20 19.81
C GLN A 574 -15.23 -6.97 19.95
N GLU A 575 -15.28 -8.25 19.65
CA GLU A 575 -14.11 -9.11 19.65
C GLU A 575 -14.01 -9.90 18.35
N THR A 576 -12.79 -10.25 17.97
CA THR A 576 -12.52 -11.11 16.82
C THR A 576 -11.68 -12.30 17.22
N LEU A 577 -12.00 -13.46 16.66
CA LEU A 577 -11.29 -14.71 16.89
C LEU A 577 -10.95 -15.37 15.55
N ARG A 578 -9.73 -15.91 15.46
CA ARG A 578 -9.26 -16.72 14.33
C ARG A 578 -8.98 -18.13 14.80
N THR A 579 -9.59 -19.13 14.16
CA THR A 579 -9.42 -20.55 14.52
C THR A 579 -9.34 -21.45 13.29
N SER A 580 -8.51 -22.49 13.34
CA SER A 580 -8.39 -23.46 12.23
C SER A 580 -9.64 -24.33 12.08
N ALA A 581 -10.40 -24.53 13.16
CA ALA A 581 -11.69 -25.21 13.17
C ALA A 581 -12.82 -24.26 13.55
N PHE A 582 -14.08 -24.64 13.30
CA PHE A 582 -15.23 -23.84 13.72
C PHE A 582 -15.21 -23.65 15.26
N PRO A 583 -15.39 -22.42 15.78
CA PRO A 583 -15.07 -22.10 17.17
C PRO A 583 -16.17 -22.48 18.18
N SER A 584 -16.69 -23.71 18.14
CA SER A 584 -17.86 -24.15 18.92
C SER A 584 -17.73 -23.93 20.43
N GLN A 585 -16.58 -24.26 21.03
CA GLN A 585 -16.34 -24.05 22.46
C GLN A 585 -16.31 -22.56 22.82
N HIS A 586 -15.57 -21.77 22.03
CA HIS A 586 -15.47 -20.33 22.24
C HIS A 586 -16.84 -19.65 22.12
N VAL A 587 -17.70 -20.07 21.18
CA VAL A 587 -19.06 -19.51 21.06
C VAL A 587 -19.83 -19.63 22.37
N LYS A 588 -19.76 -20.79 23.04
CA LYS A 588 -20.42 -21.01 24.33
C LYS A 588 -19.82 -20.12 25.43
N ASP A 589 -18.49 -20.02 25.48
CA ASP A 589 -17.79 -19.17 26.45
C ASP A 589 -18.13 -17.67 26.24
N LYS A 590 -18.34 -17.25 24.99
CA LYS A 590 -18.74 -15.89 24.63
C LYS A 590 -20.19 -15.60 25.00
N TRP A 591 -21.11 -16.54 24.82
CA TRP A 591 -22.50 -16.39 25.28
C TRP A 591 -22.60 -16.14 26.79
N ALA A 592 -21.76 -16.79 27.60
CA ALA A 592 -21.70 -16.55 29.04
C ALA A 592 -21.30 -15.11 29.41
N LYS A 593 -20.71 -14.36 28.46
CA LYS A 593 -20.31 -12.95 28.59
C LYS A 593 -21.22 -12.00 27.80
N ASN A 594 -22.37 -12.47 27.33
CA ASN A 594 -23.28 -11.72 26.44
C ASN A 594 -22.63 -11.26 25.11
N LEU A 595 -21.61 -11.99 24.65
CA LEU A 595 -20.98 -11.79 23.36
C LEU A 595 -21.54 -12.81 22.37
N TYR A 596 -22.13 -12.32 21.28
CA TYR A 596 -22.82 -13.13 20.29
C TYR A 596 -22.15 -13.02 18.93
N LEU A 597 -22.14 -14.11 18.16
CA LEU A 597 -21.62 -14.10 16.79
C LEU A 597 -22.42 -13.09 15.95
N ALA A 598 -21.73 -12.10 15.39
CA ALA A 598 -22.30 -11.06 14.55
C ALA A 598 -21.96 -11.26 13.07
N SER A 599 -20.78 -11.81 12.79
CA SER A 599 -20.34 -12.15 11.43
C SER A 599 -19.35 -13.31 11.49
N ILE A 600 -19.37 -14.15 10.47
CA ILE A 600 -18.41 -15.24 10.33
C ILE A 600 -18.05 -15.42 8.86
N CYS A 601 -16.78 -15.68 8.59
CA CYS A 601 -16.33 -16.14 7.28
C CYS A 601 -15.17 -17.14 7.43
N TYR A 602 -14.86 -17.84 6.34
CA TYR A 602 -13.71 -18.75 6.27
C TYR A 602 -12.84 -18.32 5.10
N GLY A 603 -11.55 -18.11 5.35
CA GLY A 603 -10.64 -17.68 4.31
C GLY A 603 -9.23 -17.42 4.83
N ARG A 604 -8.39 -16.84 3.96
CA ARG A 604 -6.96 -16.72 4.25
C ARG A 604 -6.68 -15.68 5.34
N THR A 605 -5.88 -16.09 6.31
CA THR A 605 -5.35 -15.33 7.43
C THR A 605 -3.87 -15.68 7.60
N VAL A 606 -3.30 -15.36 8.77
CA VAL A 606 -1.96 -15.76 9.18
C VAL A 606 -2.06 -16.47 10.52
N SER A 607 -1.29 -17.55 10.68
CA SER A 607 -1.11 -18.26 11.96
C SER A 607 -0.30 -17.43 12.93
#